data_AF-A0A7J8XYI3-F1
#
_entry.id   AF-A0A7J8XYI3-F1
#
_cell.length_a   1.000
_cell.length_b   1.000
_cell.length_c   1.000
_cell.angle_alpha   90.00
_cell.angle_beta   90.00
_cell.angle_gamma   90.00
#
_symmetry.space_group_name_H-M   'P 1'
#
loop_
_entity.id
_entity.type
_entity.pdbx_description
1 polymer ?
#
loop_
_entity_poly.entity_id
_entity_poly.type
_entity_poly.pdbx_seq_one_letter_code
_entity_poly.pdbx_strand_id
1 'polypeptide(L)'
;MSYRLLSSNIINTEWSALLKLQNFPNSNHIPNFFLLNRVWCCSNNYNKLEMEDLDPTKLIVINDQRSLDRKISAIRNAGPSKLQVIADFDATLTRYWVNGLRGQSSHGLLKQGNPEYDAKRQALFEYYHPLEFSPAIPLEEKTKLMEEWWGKTHGLLIEGGLTYDAIKSSVANSNIAFRDGVVELFELLE
;
A
#
# COMPACT_ATOMS: atom_id res chain seq x y z
N MET A 1 -20.91 -25.29 38.55
CA MET A 1 -20.53 -23.88 38.81
C MET A 1 -21.00 -23.05 37.63
N SER A 2 -22.05 -22.28 37.84
CA SER A 2 -22.71 -21.41 36.86
C SER A 2 -22.23 -19.98 37.09
N TYR A 3 -21.87 -19.27 36.03
CA TYR A 3 -21.81 -17.81 36.07
C TYR A 3 -22.59 -17.23 34.90
N ARG A 4 -23.54 -16.37 35.31
CA ARG A 4 -24.54 -15.65 34.52
C ARG A 4 -23.89 -14.57 33.66
N LEU A 5 -24.56 -14.32 32.52
CA LEU A 5 -24.52 -13.11 31.71
C LEU A 5 -24.74 -11.84 32.55
N LEU A 6 -23.94 -10.81 32.29
CA LEU A 6 -24.33 -9.42 32.48
C LEU A 6 -24.15 -8.71 31.14
N SER A 7 -25.29 -8.46 30.50
CA SER A 7 -25.47 -7.49 29.42
C SER A 7 -25.52 -6.09 30.02
N SER A 8 -24.70 -5.15 29.53
CA SER A 8 -25.14 -3.77 29.21
C SER A 8 -23.98 -2.90 28.70
N ASN A 9 -24.26 -2.22 27.57
CA ASN A 9 -23.69 -0.93 27.14
C ASN A 9 -22.32 -0.87 26.45
N ILE A 10 -22.17 -1.55 25.30
CA ILE A 10 -21.24 -1.10 24.24
C ILE A 10 -21.98 -1.17 22.89
N ILE A 11 -23.01 -0.35 22.69
CA ILE A 11 -23.72 -0.22 21.39
C ILE A 11 -23.76 1.25 20.91
N ASN A 12 -23.20 2.22 21.65
CA ASN A 12 -23.44 3.65 21.36
C ASN A 12 -22.27 4.43 20.71
N THR A 13 -21.21 3.77 20.23
CA THR A 13 -20.10 4.47 19.56
C THR A 13 -19.98 4.21 18.05
N GLU A 14 -20.66 3.20 17.50
CA GLU A 14 -20.54 2.85 16.07
C GLU A 14 -21.52 3.60 15.15
N TRP A 15 -22.61 4.16 15.68
CA TRP A 15 -23.59 4.90 14.86
C TRP A 15 -23.13 6.28 14.41
N SER A 16 -22.12 6.87 15.07
CA SER A 16 -21.60 8.20 14.71
C SER A 16 -20.63 8.17 13.51
N ALA A 17 -20.00 7.03 13.22
CA ALA A 17 -19.13 6.84 12.06
C ALA A 17 -19.94 6.70 10.76
N LEU A 18 -21.07 5.99 10.81
CA LEU A 18 -21.96 5.79 9.66
C LEU A 18 -22.66 7.08 9.20
N LEU A 19 -23.01 7.98 10.13
CA LEU A 19 -23.57 9.30 9.80
C LEU A 19 -22.57 10.25 9.10
N LYS A 20 -21.25 10.01 9.24
CA LYS A 20 -20.22 10.75 8.50
C LYS A 20 -20.02 10.23 7.07
N LEU A 21 -20.36 8.98 6.78
CA LEU A 21 -20.27 8.38 5.45
C LEU A 21 -21.43 8.77 4.52
N GLN A 22 -22.58 9.18 5.08
CA GLN A 22 -23.71 9.70 4.29
C GLN A 22 -23.57 11.17 3.87
N ASN A 23 -22.54 11.89 4.36
CA ASN A 23 -22.32 13.31 4.10
C ASN A 23 -20.96 13.55 3.45
N PHE A 24 -20.67 12.88 2.33
CA PHE A 24 -19.65 13.38 1.42
C PHE A 24 -20.23 14.57 0.65
N PRO A 25 -19.59 15.76 0.66
CA PRO A 25 -20.07 16.87 -0.15
C PRO A 25 -19.97 16.50 -1.63
N ASN A 26 -21.04 16.76 -2.39
CA ASN A 26 -21.02 16.74 -3.84
C ASN A 26 -19.84 17.59 -4.33
N SER A 27 -18.91 16.96 -5.03
CA SER A 27 -17.73 17.57 -5.64
C SER A 27 -18.15 18.75 -6.53
N ASN A 28 -17.96 19.96 -6.02
CA ASN A 28 -17.97 21.22 -6.76
C ASN A 28 -17.16 22.25 -5.97
N HIS A 29 -15.91 21.94 -5.66
CA HIS A 29 -14.85 22.94 -5.44
C HIS A 29 -13.50 22.23 -5.22
N ILE A 30 -12.75 22.07 -6.31
CA ILE A 30 -11.31 21.83 -6.24
C ILE A 30 -10.66 23.22 -6.27
N PRO A 31 -9.98 23.70 -5.21
CA PRO A 31 -9.20 24.92 -5.33
C PRO A 31 -8.00 24.67 -6.24
N ASN A 32 -7.91 25.48 -7.30
CA ASN A 32 -6.75 25.56 -8.20
C ASN A 32 -5.48 25.87 -7.40
N PHE A 33 -4.64 24.86 -7.19
CA PHE A 33 -3.26 25.06 -6.76
C PHE A 33 -2.32 24.73 -7.91
N PHE A 34 -2.12 25.70 -8.79
CA PHE A 34 -1.01 25.68 -9.74
C PHE A 34 0.17 26.50 -9.20
N LEU A 35 1.32 25.82 -9.18
CA LEU A 35 2.70 26.29 -9.38
C LEU A 35 3.41 27.00 -8.22
N LEU A 36 4.40 26.31 -7.63
CA LEU A 36 5.82 26.53 -7.97
C LEU A 36 6.77 25.44 -7.39
N ASN A 37 7.47 24.76 -8.32
CA ASN A 37 8.82 24.19 -8.25
C ASN A 37 9.18 23.03 -7.29
N ARG A 38 8.66 21.83 -7.58
CA ARG A 38 9.49 20.67 -7.97
C ARG A 38 8.82 19.99 -9.15
N VAL A 39 9.51 19.93 -10.28
CA VAL A 39 9.01 19.31 -11.51
C VAL A 39 8.81 17.81 -11.26
N TRP A 40 7.57 17.41 -11.00
CA TRP A 40 7.09 16.06 -11.28
C TRP A 40 6.41 16.12 -12.65
N CYS A 41 7.17 15.84 -13.70
CA CYS A 41 6.61 15.72 -15.04
C CYS A 41 5.82 14.41 -15.15
N CYS A 42 4.54 14.43 -14.78
CA CYS A 42 3.58 13.53 -15.40
C CYS A 42 3.24 14.09 -16.78
N SER A 43 4.07 13.75 -17.78
CA SER A 43 3.67 13.97 -19.17
C SER A 43 2.60 12.94 -19.54
N ASN A 44 1.43 13.43 -19.96
CA ASN A 44 0.42 12.68 -20.69
C ASN A 44 0.96 12.27 -22.07
N ASN A 45 1.89 11.33 -22.09
CA ASN A 45 2.27 10.59 -23.28
C ASN A 45 2.19 9.11 -22.92
N TYR A 46 1.15 8.45 -23.45
CA TYR A 46 1.11 7.00 -23.56
C TYR A 46 2.17 6.54 -24.56
N ASN A 47 3.44 6.68 -24.17
CA ASN A 47 4.50 5.90 -24.77
C ASN A 47 4.82 4.80 -23.77
N LYS A 48 4.55 3.58 -24.23
CA LYS A 48 4.91 2.31 -23.61
C LYS A 48 6.43 2.25 -23.46
N LEU A 49 6.98 2.95 -22.47
CA LEU A 49 8.33 2.71 -21.99
C LEU A 49 8.21 1.51 -21.05
N GLU A 50 8.37 0.32 -21.62
CA GLU A 50 8.64 -0.84 -20.80
C GLU A 50 9.91 -0.54 -20.00
N MET A 51 9.83 -0.69 -18.68
CA MET A 51 10.96 -0.47 -17.75
C MET A 51 12.17 -1.38 -18.06
N GLU A 52 11.99 -2.34 -18.96
CA GLU A 52 12.96 -3.36 -19.40
C GLU A 52 14.08 -2.81 -20.31
N ASP A 53 13.92 -1.62 -20.91
CA ASP A 53 14.92 -1.02 -21.82
C ASP A 53 15.89 -0.02 -21.16
N LEU A 54 15.79 0.18 -19.84
CA LEU A 54 16.66 1.10 -19.12
C LEU A 54 17.92 0.39 -18.65
N ASP A 55 19.08 0.92 -19.05
CA ASP A 55 20.38 0.55 -18.50
C ASP A 55 20.32 0.56 -16.96
N PRO A 56 20.43 -0.59 -16.28
CA PRO A 56 20.26 -0.70 -14.83
C PRO A 56 21.20 0.21 -14.05
N THR A 57 22.36 0.53 -14.63
CA THR A 57 23.35 1.41 -14.00
C THR A 57 22.88 2.87 -13.92
N LYS A 58 21.94 3.29 -14.77
CA LYS A 58 21.33 4.63 -14.73
C LYS A 58 20.20 4.76 -13.70
N LEU A 59 19.71 3.64 -13.17
CA LEU A 59 18.66 3.59 -12.14
C LEU A 59 19.21 3.51 -10.72
N ILE A 60 20.51 3.23 -10.57
CA ILE A 60 21.16 3.08 -9.27
C ILE A 60 21.70 4.42 -8.82
N VAL A 61 21.17 4.93 -7.71
CA VAL A 61 21.66 6.15 -7.06
C VAL A 61 22.29 5.78 -5.72
N ILE A 62 23.60 6.00 -5.60
CA ILE A 62 24.37 5.71 -4.38
C ILE A 62 24.88 7.03 -3.80
N ASN A 63 24.44 7.35 -2.59
CA ASN A 63 24.84 8.59 -1.92
C ASN A 63 26.31 8.57 -1.46
N ASP A 64 26.79 7.43 -0.94
CA ASP A 64 28.16 7.25 -0.44
C ASP A 64 28.69 5.86 -0.82
N GLN A 65 29.53 5.83 -1.87
CA GLN A 65 30.13 4.61 -2.38
C GLN A 65 31.03 3.92 -1.34
N ARG A 66 31.80 4.69 -0.57
CA ARG A 66 32.74 4.13 0.42
C ARG A 66 31.99 3.46 1.56
N SER A 67 30.88 4.05 2.01
CA SER A 67 30.01 3.45 3.03
C SER A 67 29.38 2.15 2.53
N LEU A 68 28.91 2.12 1.28
CA LEU A 68 28.37 0.91 0.65
C LEU A 68 29.42 -0.22 0.60
N ASP A 69 30.61 0.06 0.09
CA ASP A 69 31.69 -0.94 -0.05
C ASP A 69 32.10 -1.54 1.31
N ARG A 70 32.13 -0.69 2.35
CA ARG A 70 32.40 -1.12 3.74
C ARG A 70 31.31 -2.05 4.26
N LYS A 71 30.03 -1.74 4.03
CA LYS A 71 28.90 -2.59 4.45
C LYS A 71 28.93 -3.94 3.73
N ILE A 72 29.16 -3.96 2.42
CA ILE A 72 29.28 -5.19 1.62
C ILE A 72 30.43 -6.05 2.15
N SER A 73 31.60 -5.44 2.41
CA SER A 73 32.77 -6.15 2.94
C SER A 73 32.50 -6.73 4.33
N ALA A 74 31.81 -5.98 5.20
CA ALA A 74 31.44 -6.45 6.53
C ALA A 74 30.48 -7.65 6.48
N ILE A 75 29.45 -7.60 5.61
CA ILE A 75 28.50 -8.71 5.41
C ILE A 75 29.25 -9.97 4.92
N ARG A 76 30.12 -9.83 3.92
CA ARG A 76 30.91 -10.95 3.39
C ARG A 76 31.82 -11.58 4.45
N ASN A 77 32.50 -10.75 5.24
CA ASN A 77 33.42 -11.23 6.28
C ASN A 77 32.69 -11.90 7.46
N ALA A 78 31.48 -11.45 7.80
CA ALA A 78 30.69 -12.03 8.88
C ALA A 78 30.12 -13.41 8.52
N GLY A 79 29.92 -13.67 7.23
CA GLY A 79 29.41 -14.94 6.71
C GLY A 79 27.89 -15.09 6.83
N PRO A 80 27.30 -16.11 6.18
CA PRO A 80 25.85 -16.29 6.07
C PRO A 80 25.18 -16.54 7.43
N SER A 81 25.87 -17.16 8.40
CA SER A 81 25.34 -17.39 9.74
C SER A 81 25.06 -16.11 10.56
N LYS A 82 25.51 -14.96 10.05
CA LYS A 82 25.29 -13.63 10.63
C LYS A 82 24.40 -12.74 9.74
N LEU A 83 23.88 -13.26 8.63
CA LEU A 83 23.00 -12.53 7.74
C LEU A 83 21.54 -12.67 8.18
N GLN A 84 20.84 -11.55 8.24
CA GLN A 84 19.39 -11.50 8.36
C GLN A 84 18.86 -10.52 7.31
N VAL A 85 17.77 -10.90 6.65
CA VAL A 85 17.07 -10.04 5.68
C VAL A 85 15.77 -9.55 6.31
N ILE A 86 15.56 -8.24 6.29
CA ILE A 86 14.29 -7.59 6.65
C ILE A 86 13.86 -6.79 5.42
N ALA A 87 12.71 -7.15 4.85
CA ALA A 87 12.19 -6.54 3.64
C ALA A 87 10.71 -6.20 3.81
N ASP A 88 10.31 -5.08 3.21
CA ASP A 88 8.91 -4.76 2.96
C ASP A 88 8.36 -5.64 1.81
N PHE A 89 7.04 -5.72 1.67
CA PHE A 89 6.38 -6.59 0.68
C PHE A 89 5.91 -5.80 -0.56
N ASP A 90 4.96 -4.89 -0.36
CA ASP A 90 4.27 -4.19 -1.45
C ASP A 90 5.19 -3.22 -2.18
N ALA A 91 5.31 -3.37 -3.50
CA ALA A 91 6.25 -2.61 -4.33
C ALA A 91 7.73 -2.73 -3.88
N THR A 92 8.08 -3.73 -3.06
CA THR A 92 9.45 -4.07 -2.67
C THR A 92 9.80 -5.49 -3.11
N LEU A 93 9.09 -6.50 -2.61
CA LEU A 93 9.16 -7.87 -3.14
C LEU A 93 8.24 -8.01 -4.36
N THR A 94 7.12 -7.29 -4.37
CA THR A 94 6.20 -7.24 -5.51
C THR A 94 6.57 -6.12 -6.49
N ARG A 95 6.23 -6.31 -7.77
CA ARG A 95 6.51 -5.34 -8.83
C ARG A 95 5.67 -4.08 -8.68
N TYR A 96 6.27 -2.93 -8.96
CA TYR A 96 5.58 -1.63 -8.97
C TYR A 96 4.64 -1.51 -10.20
N TRP A 97 5.05 -2.08 -11.34
CA TRP A 97 4.28 -2.17 -12.58
C TRP A 97 4.21 -3.63 -13.04
N VAL A 98 3.03 -4.07 -13.47
CA VAL A 98 2.78 -5.41 -14.03
C VAL A 98 1.97 -5.23 -15.31
N ASN A 99 2.49 -5.71 -16.44
CA ASN A 99 1.86 -5.63 -17.76
C ASN A 99 1.44 -4.20 -18.17
N GLY A 100 2.29 -3.20 -17.86
CA GLY A 100 2.02 -1.79 -18.15
C GLY A 100 0.98 -1.12 -17.24
N LEU A 101 0.44 -1.83 -16.25
CA LEU A 101 -0.50 -1.32 -15.26
C LEU A 101 0.14 -1.28 -13.87
N ARG A 102 -0.39 -0.42 -13.00
CA ARG A 102 0.06 -0.35 -11.61
C ARG A 102 -0.15 -1.72 -10.95
N GLY A 103 0.92 -2.28 -10.36
CA GLY A 103 0.82 -3.50 -9.57
C GLY A 103 -0.10 -3.28 -8.37
N GLN A 104 -0.97 -4.24 -8.08
CA GLN A 104 -1.84 -4.16 -6.92
C GLN A 104 -1.05 -4.40 -5.63
N SER A 105 -1.37 -3.67 -4.57
CA SER A 105 -0.89 -3.98 -3.23
C SER A 105 -1.68 -5.15 -2.61
N SER A 106 -1.12 -5.73 -1.55
CA SER A 106 -1.75 -6.78 -0.74
C SER A 106 -3.15 -6.40 -0.24
N HIS A 107 -3.38 -5.12 0.06
CA HIS A 107 -4.71 -4.62 0.43
C HIS A 107 -5.57 -4.27 -0.79
N GLY A 108 -4.98 -3.70 -1.85
CA GLY A 108 -5.70 -3.25 -3.04
C GLY A 108 -6.26 -4.39 -3.90
N LEU A 109 -5.71 -5.59 -3.78
CA LEU A 109 -6.22 -6.78 -4.48
C LEU A 109 -7.49 -7.36 -3.88
N LEU A 110 -7.79 -7.09 -2.61
CA LEU A 110 -8.89 -7.72 -1.90
C LEU A 110 -10.24 -7.32 -2.49
N LYS A 111 -11.07 -8.33 -2.80
CA LYS A 111 -12.47 -8.20 -3.22
C LYS A 111 -13.35 -9.06 -2.32
N GLN A 112 -14.46 -8.50 -1.85
CA GLN A 112 -15.36 -9.17 -0.91
C GLN A 112 -16.55 -9.85 -1.59
N GLY A 113 -16.67 -9.74 -2.91
CA GLY A 113 -17.86 -10.21 -3.64
C GLY A 113 -19.11 -9.37 -3.36
N ASN A 114 -18.98 -8.29 -2.58
CA ASN A 114 -19.99 -7.30 -2.31
C ASN A 114 -19.59 -5.96 -2.97
N PRO A 115 -20.19 -5.62 -4.13
CA PRO A 115 -19.82 -4.43 -4.88
C PRO A 115 -19.96 -3.12 -4.10
N GLU A 116 -20.90 -3.04 -3.16
CA GLU A 116 -21.12 -1.83 -2.34
C GLU A 116 -19.90 -1.54 -1.46
N TYR A 117 -19.40 -2.55 -0.75
CA TYR A 117 -18.24 -2.39 0.14
C TYR A 117 -16.94 -2.22 -0.65
N ASP A 118 -16.81 -2.91 -1.79
CA ASP A 118 -15.69 -2.71 -2.69
C ASP A 118 -15.64 -1.26 -3.21
N ALA A 119 -16.79 -0.66 -3.55
CA ALA A 119 -16.89 0.75 -3.95
C ALA A 119 -16.56 1.71 -2.80
N LYS A 120 -17.04 1.44 -1.58
CA LYS A 120 -16.70 2.25 -0.38
C LYS A 120 -15.19 2.26 -0.11
N ARG A 121 -14.52 1.10 -0.22
CA ARG A 121 -13.06 1.01 -0.05
C ARG A 121 -12.32 1.77 -1.15
N GLN A 122 -12.80 1.68 -2.38
CA GLN A 122 -12.24 2.45 -3.50
C GLN A 122 -12.35 3.96 -3.25
N ALA A 123 -13.48 4.45 -2.75
CA ALA A 123 -13.65 5.85 -2.40
C ALA A 123 -12.71 6.30 -1.25
N LEU A 124 -12.48 5.46 -0.24
CA LEU A 124 -11.48 5.74 0.80
C LEU A 124 -10.07 5.83 0.20
N PHE A 125 -9.70 4.92 -0.70
CA PHE A 125 -8.41 4.94 -1.38
C PHE A 125 -8.23 6.25 -2.17
N GLU A 126 -9.20 6.64 -2.98
CA GLU A 126 -9.15 7.86 -3.79
C GLU A 126 -8.98 9.13 -2.95
N TYR A 127 -9.55 9.14 -1.74
CA TYR A 127 -9.40 10.25 -0.81
C TYR A 127 -8.05 10.26 -0.08
N TYR A 128 -7.64 9.15 0.53
CA TYR A 128 -6.47 9.11 1.42
C TYR A 128 -5.14 8.91 0.69
N HIS A 129 -5.12 8.20 -0.43
CA HIS A 129 -3.88 7.87 -1.14
C HIS A 129 -3.11 9.13 -1.61
N PRO A 130 -3.75 10.18 -2.16
CA PRO A 130 -3.02 11.42 -2.48
C PRO A 130 -2.43 12.13 -1.25
N LEU A 131 -3.05 11.98 -0.07
CA LEU A 131 -2.60 12.60 1.17
C LEU A 131 -1.33 11.93 1.71
N GLU A 132 -1.20 10.61 1.53
CA GLU A 132 -0.02 9.81 1.89
C GLU A 132 1.26 10.40 1.26
N PHE A 133 1.20 10.78 -0.02
CA PHE A 133 2.36 11.30 -0.76
C PHE A 133 2.48 12.82 -0.72
N SER A 134 1.53 13.52 -0.11
CA SER A 134 1.55 14.99 -0.09
C SER A 134 2.79 15.51 0.66
N PRO A 135 3.63 16.36 0.04
CA PRO A 135 4.75 17.00 0.72
C PRO A 135 4.31 18.19 1.58
N ALA A 136 3.07 18.67 1.41
CA ALA A 136 2.53 19.81 2.15
C ALA A 136 2.01 19.42 3.54
N ILE A 137 1.75 18.14 3.79
CA ILE A 137 1.21 17.64 5.06
C ILE A 137 2.39 17.21 5.96
N PRO A 138 2.53 17.79 7.18
CA PRO A 138 3.53 17.37 8.15
C PRO A 138 3.42 15.88 8.50
N LEU A 139 4.55 15.26 8.84
CA LEU A 139 4.60 13.82 9.13
C LEU A 139 3.62 13.41 10.23
N GLU A 140 3.51 14.19 11.31
CA GLU A 140 2.62 13.86 12.44
C GLU A 140 1.13 13.87 12.03
N GLU A 141 0.73 14.84 11.23
CA GLU A 141 -0.65 14.92 10.72
C GLU A 141 -0.93 13.79 9.72
N LYS A 142 0.05 13.49 8.86
CA LYS A 142 -0.02 12.37 7.92
C LYS A 142 -0.18 11.04 8.64
N THR A 143 0.55 10.82 9.74
CA THR A 143 0.41 9.60 10.56
C THR A 143 -1.03 9.43 11.03
N LYS A 144 -1.67 10.48 11.57
CA LYS A 144 -3.06 10.42 12.03
C LYS A 144 -4.04 10.11 10.89
N LEU A 145 -3.81 10.68 9.70
CA LEU A 145 -4.61 10.38 8.51
C LEU A 145 -4.45 8.92 8.05
N MET A 146 -3.23 8.37 8.11
CA MET A 146 -2.99 6.96 7.76
C MET A 146 -3.64 6.03 8.79
N GLU A 147 -3.54 6.33 10.08
CA GLU A 147 -4.24 5.57 11.14
C GLU A 147 -5.76 5.55 10.91
N GLU A 148 -6.35 6.70 10.60
CA GLU A 148 -7.77 6.80 10.28
C GLU A 148 -8.13 5.99 9.03
N TRP A 149 -7.34 6.11 7.96
CA TRP A 149 -7.57 5.37 6.73
C TRP A 149 -7.52 3.85 6.95
N TRP A 150 -6.46 3.36 7.59
CA TRP A 150 -6.29 1.94 7.90
C TRP A 150 -7.39 1.43 8.83
N GLY A 151 -7.81 2.21 9.83
CA GLY A 151 -8.95 1.87 10.67
C GLY A 151 -10.25 1.70 9.88
N LYS A 152 -10.58 2.68 9.03
CA LYS A 152 -11.80 2.65 8.21
C LYS A 152 -11.81 1.53 7.18
N THR A 153 -10.69 1.33 6.47
CA THR A 153 -10.61 0.31 5.42
C THR A 153 -10.72 -1.10 5.99
N HIS A 154 -10.10 -1.37 7.15
CA HIS A 154 -10.25 -2.63 7.86
C HIS A 154 -11.68 -2.83 8.38
N GLY A 155 -12.32 -1.77 8.88
CA GLY A 155 -13.74 -1.81 9.26
C GLY A 155 -14.64 -2.26 8.11
N LEU A 156 -14.46 -1.69 6.90
CA LEU A 156 -15.21 -2.08 5.72
C LEU A 156 -14.95 -3.54 5.28
N LEU A 157 -13.74 -4.06 5.46
CA LEU A 157 -13.44 -5.48 5.20
C LEU A 157 -14.22 -6.40 6.15
N ILE A 158 -14.40 -6.00 7.40
CA ILE A 158 -15.18 -6.78 8.38
C ILE A 158 -16.67 -6.67 8.05
N GLU A 159 -17.19 -5.46 7.91
CA GLU A 159 -18.62 -5.19 7.64
C GLU A 159 -19.09 -5.81 6.32
N GLY A 160 -18.27 -5.76 5.28
CA GLY A 160 -18.57 -6.35 3.98
C GLY A 160 -18.42 -7.88 3.94
N GLY A 161 -18.02 -8.53 5.04
CA GLY A 161 -17.93 -9.98 5.16
C GLY A 161 -16.82 -10.63 4.33
N LEU A 162 -15.59 -10.09 4.37
CA LEU A 162 -14.45 -10.71 3.68
C LEU A 162 -14.24 -12.15 4.16
N THR A 163 -14.29 -13.11 3.23
CA THR A 163 -14.08 -14.53 3.53
C THR A 163 -12.70 -14.99 3.09
N TYR A 164 -12.24 -16.10 3.66
CA TYR A 164 -10.98 -16.72 3.25
C TYR A 164 -10.98 -17.15 1.77
N ASP A 165 -12.10 -17.68 1.26
CA ASP A 165 -12.22 -18.05 -0.15
C ASP A 165 -12.23 -16.81 -1.07
N ALA A 166 -12.79 -15.69 -0.60
CA ALA A 166 -12.69 -14.42 -1.30
C ALA A 166 -11.25 -13.91 -1.36
N ILE A 167 -10.44 -14.10 -0.31
CA ILE A 167 -9.00 -13.78 -0.32
C ILE A 167 -8.27 -14.65 -1.33
N LYS A 168 -8.46 -15.98 -1.32
CA LYS A 168 -7.86 -16.89 -2.31
C LYS A 168 -8.20 -16.49 -3.73
N SER A 169 -9.47 -16.19 -3.97
CA SER A 169 -9.96 -15.76 -5.28
C SER A 169 -9.38 -14.40 -5.67
N SER A 170 -9.25 -13.47 -4.72
CA SER A 170 -8.64 -12.16 -4.94
C SER A 170 -7.18 -12.30 -5.38
N VAL A 171 -6.39 -13.09 -4.66
CA VAL A 171 -4.97 -13.33 -4.98
C VAL A 171 -4.83 -13.98 -6.35
N ALA A 172 -5.60 -15.05 -6.62
CA ALA A 172 -5.53 -15.78 -7.88
C ALA A 172 -5.87 -14.94 -9.12
N ASN A 173 -6.73 -13.93 -8.97
CA ASN A 173 -7.18 -13.05 -10.06
C ASN A 173 -6.53 -11.66 -10.04
N SER A 174 -5.54 -11.43 -9.18
CA SER A 174 -4.93 -10.10 -9.01
C SER A 174 -3.80 -9.83 -9.99
N ASN A 175 -3.63 -8.56 -10.32
CA ASN A 175 -2.47 -8.05 -11.06
C ASN A 175 -1.31 -7.79 -10.08
N ILE A 176 -0.81 -8.85 -9.45
CA ILE A 176 0.34 -8.84 -8.55
C ILE A 176 1.38 -9.84 -9.05
N ALA A 177 2.65 -9.49 -8.96
CA ALA A 177 3.76 -10.36 -9.33
C ALA A 177 4.99 -10.03 -8.50
N PHE A 178 5.81 -11.03 -8.20
CA PHE A 178 7.12 -10.80 -7.59
C PHE A 178 8.09 -10.13 -8.58
N ARG A 179 9.04 -9.37 -8.04
CA ARG A 179 10.21 -8.90 -8.82
C ARG A 179 11.08 -10.09 -9.22
N ASP A 180 11.83 -9.91 -10.31
CA ASP A 180 12.79 -10.91 -10.75
C ASP A 180 13.84 -11.16 -9.66
N GLY A 181 14.23 -12.42 -9.46
CA GLY A 181 15.18 -12.82 -8.44
C GLY A 181 14.57 -13.06 -7.04
N VAL A 182 13.28 -12.76 -6.80
CA VAL A 182 12.68 -12.92 -5.47
C VAL A 182 12.44 -14.39 -5.12
N VAL A 183 12.11 -15.24 -6.11
CA VAL A 183 11.93 -16.68 -5.85
C VAL A 183 13.27 -17.31 -5.49
N GLU A 184 14.31 -17.00 -6.25
CA GLU A 184 15.69 -17.42 -6.03
C GLU A 184 16.24 -16.87 -4.70
N LEU A 185 15.86 -15.65 -4.32
CA LEU A 185 16.19 -15.09 -3.02
C LEU A 185 15.59 -15.91 -1.89
N PHE A 186 14.33 -16.36 -2.00
CA PHE A 186 13.72 -17.20 -0.97
C PHE A 186 14.42 -18.56 -0.87
N GLU A 187 14.72 -19.20 -2.00
CA GLU A 187 15.47 -20.46 -2.05
C GLU A 187 16.88 -20.34 -1.43
N LEU A 188 17.55 -19.18 -1.60
CA LEU A 188 18.87 -18.93 -1.03
C LEU A 188 18.83 -18.72 0.50
N LEU A 189 17.70 -18.29 1.03
CA LEU A 189 17.52 -17.96 2.44
C LEU A 189 16.93 -19.10 3.28
N GLU A 190 16.50 -20.20 2.65
CA GLU A 190 16.14 -21.47 3.31
C GLU A 190 17.37 -22.27 3.80
#